data_AF-A0A2D7UUQ4-F1
#
_entry.id   AF-A0A2D7UUQ4-F1
#
_cell.length_a   1.000
_cell.length_b   1.000
_cell.length_c   1.000
_cell.angle_alpha   90.00
_cell.angle_beta   90.00
_cell.angle_gamma   90.00
#
_symmetry.space_group_name_H-M   'P 1'
#
loop_
_entity.id
_entity.type
_entity.pdbx_description
1 polymer ?
#
loop_
_entity_poly.entity_id
_entity_poly.type
_entity_poly.pdbx_seq_one_letter_code
_entity_poly.pdbx_strand_id
1 'polypeptide(L)'
;MLDDLGTIAQIIEGALLPLSLIYLAREAQLNVKLTRAQFSHTLTDRLYERYLSSTQNEEFVAFLAKDFSSEELTAEDQWRVTLWTNTMLVDLFDTYEQRQNGLATPEQLDMRVNLLKLGLMQSPGAKAAWSLWKPSKDAAFVHWFETEIYGGPIADDSLDRAASLNMRRN
;
A
#
# COMPACT_ATOMS: atom_id res chain seq x y z
N MET A 1 -19.78 36.54 51.14
CA MET A 1 -18.47 36.88 50.52
C MET A 1 -17.52 35.68 50.46
N LEU A 2 -17.10 35.07 51.58
CA LEU A 2 -16.28 33.84 51.54
C LEU A 2 -17.06 32.61 51.04
N ASP A 3 -18.32 32.46 51.45
CA ASP A 3 -19.19 31.35 50.99
C ASP A 3 -19.56 31.47 49.49
N ASP A 4 -19.68 32.70 48.97
CA ASP A 4 -19.91 32.95 47.54
C ASP A 4 -18.69 32.53 46.71
N LEU A 5 -17.47 32.81 47.21
CA LEU A 5 -16.24 32.41 46.54
C LEU A 5 -16.06 30.88 46.53
N GLY A 6 -16.41 30.20 47.61
CA GLY A 6 -16.40 28.73 47.68
C GLY A 6 -17.39 28.09 46.71
N THR A 7 -18.58 28.67 46.57
CA THR A 7 -19.60 28.21 45.62
C THR A 7 -19.14 28.40 44.17
N ILE A 8 -18.53 29.55 43.85
CA ILE A 8 -17.96 29.82 42.52
C ILE A 8 -16.82 28.83 42.20
N ALA A 9 -15.93 28.55 43.16
CA ALA A 9 -14.85 27.58 42.96
C ALA A 9 -15.37 26.17 42.65
N GLN A 10 -16.39 25.70 43.36
CA GLN A 10 -17.01 24.39 43.11
C GLN A 10 -17.69 24.31 41.75
N ILE A 11 -18.32 25.39 41.28
CA ILE A 11 -18.90 25.46 39.93
C ILE A 11 -17.80 25.37 38.86
N ILE A 12 -16.67 26.07 39.08
CA ILE A 12 -15.51 26.02 38.17
C ILE A 12 -14.90 24.62 38.15
N GLU A 13 -14.67 23.99 39.30
CA GLU A 13 -14.14 22.63 39.41
C GLU A 13 -15.06 21.60 38.75
N GLY A 14 -16.37 21.72 38.96
CA GLY A 14 -17.39 20.88 38.32
C GLY A 14 -17.45 21.06 36.81
N ALA A 15 -17.10 22.24 36.29
CA ALA A 15 -17.06 22.52 34.86
C ALA A 15 -15.71 22.13 34.20
N LEU A 16 -14.61 22.14 34.95
CA LEU A 16 -13.27 21.83 34.42
C LEU A 16 -13.19 20.40 33.86
N LEU A 17 -13.64 19.40 34.62
CA LEU A 17 -13.62 18.00 34.19
C LEU A 17 -14.36 17.75 32.86
N PRO A 18 -15.64 18.14 32.69
CA PRO A 18 -16.34 17.93 31.42
C PRO A 18 -15.71 18.73 30.28
N LEU A 19 -15.20 19.94 30.52
CA LEU A 19 -14.49 20.73 29.50
C LEU A 19 -13.19 20.05 29.06
N SER A 20 -12.41 19.49 29.99
CA SER A 20 -11.20 18.73 29.68
C SER A 20 -11.51 17.47 28.86
N LEU A 21 -12.58 16.74 29.18
CA LEU A 21 -13.01 15.58 28.40
C LEU A 21 -13.42 15.96 26.96
N ILE A 22 -14.15 17.07 26.79
CA ILE A 22 -14.51 17.59 25.46
C ILE A 22 -13.26 17.97 24.67
N TYR A 23 -12.29 18.62 25.33
CA TYR A 23 -11.02 18.98 24.70
C TYR A 23 -10.25 17.74 24.24
N LEU A 24 -10.03 16.75 25.12
CA LEU A 24 -9.34 15.50 24.79
C LEU A 24 -10.03 14.75 23.66
N ALA A 25 -11.36 14.71 23.65
CA ALA A 25 -12.11 14.08 22.57
C ALA A 25 -11.87 14.78 21.21
N ARG A 26 -11.83 16.12 21.19
CA ARG A 26 -11.51 16.89 19.99
C ARG A 26 -10.06 16.69 19.56
N GLU A 27 -9.12 16.67 20.51
CA GLU A 27 -7.71 16.44 20.25
C GLU A 27 -7.47 15.05 19.63
N ALA A 28 -8.12 14.01 20.16
CA ALA A 28 -8.07 12.66 19.58
C ALA A 28 -8.59 12.63 18.13
N GLN A 29 -9.70 13.33 17.84
CA GLN A 29 -10.23 13.43 16.48
C GLN A 29 -9.28 14.17 15.54
N LEU A 30 -8.66 15.25 16.01
CA LEU A 30 -7.68 16.02 15.24
C LEU A 30 -6.43 15.18 14.95
N ASN A 31 -5.93 14.41 15.92
CA ASN A 31 -4.80 13.53 15.75
C ASN A 31 -5.07 12.46 14.68
N VAL A 32 -6.24 11.82 14.69
CA VAL A 32 -6.63 10.86 13.62
C VAL A 32 -6.65 11.53 12.25
N LYS A 33 -7.21 12.75 12.15
CA LYS A 33 -7.26 13.50 10.89
C LYS A 33 -5.85 13.86 10.40
N LEU A 34 -4.97 14.28 11.31
CA LEU A 34 -3.59 14.62 11.00
C LEU A 34 -2.80 13.39 10.53
N THR A 35 -2.91 12.27 11.23
CA THR A 35 -2.25 11.01 10.85
C THR A 35 -2.70 10.55 9.46
N ARG A 36 -4.01 10.61 9.17
CA ARG A 36 -4.54 10.29 7.83
C ARG A 36 -3.98 11.22 6.75
N ALA A 37 -3.88 12.52 7.04
CA ALA A 37 -3.35 13.50 6.10
C ALA A 37 -1.85 13.29 5.83
N GLN A 38 -1.06 13.04 6.88
CA GLN A 38 0.36 12.72 6.78
C GLN A 38 0.59 11.45 5.96
N PHE A 39 -0.18 10.39 6.23
CA PHE A 39 -0.09 9.15 5.47
C PHE A 39 -0.43 9.36 3.99
N SER A 40 -1.53 10.07 3.70
CA SER A 40 -1.90 10.42 2.32
C SER A 40 -0.82 11.23 1.60
N HIS A 41 -0.18 12.15 2.31
CA HIS A 41 0.96 12.92 1.80
C HIS A 41 2.13 11.99 1.47
N THR A 42 2.53 11.11 2.40
CA THR A 42 3.61 10.15 2.16
C THR A 42 3.33 9.23 0.98
N LEU A 43 2.10 8.70 0.85
CA LEU A 43 1.73 7.89 -0.32
C LEU A 43 1.89 8.67 -1.63
N THR A 44 1.51 9.95 -1.61
CA THR A 44 1.59 10.83 -2.79
C THR A 44 3.03 11.16 -3.13
N ASP A 45 3.86 11.50 -2.15
CA ASP A 45 5.28 11.79 -2.33
C ASP A 45 6.03 10.60 -2.93
N ARG A 46 5.82 9.38 -2.39
CA ARG A 46 6.46 8.17 -2.93
C ARG A 46 6.10 7.94 -4.39
N LEU A 47 4.85 8.22 -4.78
CA LEU A 47 4.41 8.11 -6.17
C LEU A 47 5.03 9.19 -7.05
N TYR A 48 5.05 10.43 -6.58
CA TYR A 48 5.64 11.56 -7.29
C TYR A 48 7.12 11.33 -7.56
N GLU A 49 7.87 10.97 -6.52
CA GLU A 49 9.30 10.67 -6.60
C GLU A 49 9.55 9.52 -7.58
N ARG A 50 8.74 8.45 -7.49
CA ARG A 50 8.86 7.31 -8.40
C ARG A 50 8.61 7.70 -9.85
N TYR A 51 7.56 8.46 -10.15
CA TYR A 51 7.30 8.89 -11.52
C TYR A 51 8.39 9.82 -12.05
N LEU A 52 8.79 10.83 -11.27
CA LEU A 52 9.80 11.79 -11.69
C LEU A 52 11.15 11.11 -11.92
N SER A 53 11.62 10.32 -10.94
CA SER A 53 12.89 9.57 -11.06
C SER A 53 12.86 8.59 -12.24
N SER A 54 11.73 7.93 -12.49
CA SER A 54 11.57 7.05 -13.65
C SER A 54 11.72 7.82 -14.96
N THR A 55 11.06 8.97 -15.09
CA THR A 55 11.11 9.79 -16.32
C THR A 55 12.49 10.37 -16.61
N GLN A 56 13.32 10.54 -15.59
CA GLN A 56 14.69 11.05 -15.73
C GLN A 56 15.72 9.97 -16.11
N ASN A 57 15.32 8.69 -16.05
CA ASN A 57 16.18 7.56 -16.39
C ASN A 57 15.74 6.94 -17.71
N GLU A 58 16.43 7.30 -18.80
CA GLU A 58 16.11 6.83 -20.16
C GLU A 58 16.15 5.31 -20.28
N GLU A 59 17.13 4.64 -19.66
CA GLU A 59 17.24 3.18 -19.69
C GLU A 59 16.05 2.52 -18.98
N PHE A 60 15.61 3.11 -17.87
CA PHE A 60 14.45 2.62 -17.13
C PHE A 60 13.15 2.85 -17.90
N VAL A 61 12.99 3.99 -18.57
CA VAL A 61 11.83 4.25 -19.45
C VAL A 61 11.82 3.27 -20.62
N ALA A 62 12.96 3.02 -21.25
CA ALA A 62 13.08 2.04 -22.32
C ALA A 62 12.73 0.63 -21.85
N PHE A 63 13.13 0.27 -20.63
CA PHE A 63 12.72 -0.97 -19.97
C PHE A 63 11.19 -1.02 -19.75
N LEU A 64 10.59 0.03 -19.17
CA LEU A 64 9.14 0.11 -18.92
C LEU A 64 8.29 0.07 -20.21
N ALA A 65 8.86 0.47 -21.34
CA ALA A 65 8.20 0.43 -22.64
C ALA A 65 8.17 -0.97 -23.29
N LYS A 66 8.91 -1.94 -22.75
CA LYS A 66 8.89 -3.33 -23.25
C LYS A 66 7.55 -4.00 -22.95
N ASP A 67 7.14 -4.91 -23.83
CA ASP A 67 6.04 -5.82 -23.52
C ASP A 67 6.52 -6.88 -22.52
N PHE A 68 6.09 -6.74 -21.26
CA PHE A 68 6.44 -7.66 -20.19
C PHE A 68 5.86 -9.07 -20.36
N SER A 69 4.97 -9.29 -21.32
CA SER A 69 4.46 -10.61 -21.68
C SER A 69 5.22 -11.27 -22.83
N SER A 70 6.16 -10.57 -23.46
CA SER A 70 6.91 -11.09 -24.60
C SER A 70 7.82 -12.27 -24.22
N GLU A 71 7.85 -13.29 -25.08
CA GLU A 71 8.77 -14.43 -24.96
C GLU A 71 10.23 -14.05 -25.31
N GLU A 72 10.44 -12.87 -25.91
CA GLU A 72 11.76 -12.37 -26.31
C GLU A 72 12.52 -11.68 -25.17
N LEU A 73 11.94 -11.62 -23.96
CA LEU A 73 12.59 -11.00 -22.80
C LEU A 73 13.80 -11.83 -22.36
N THR A 74 14.95 -11.16 -22.30
CA THR A 74 16.18 -11.75 -21.77
C THR A 74 16.01 -12.13 -20.29
N ALA A 75 16.85 -13.02 -19.78
CA ALA A 75 16.82 -13.36 -18.36
C ALA A 75 17.04 -12.12 -17.46
N GLU A 76 17.86 -11.17 -17.90
CA GLU A 76 18.05 -9.89 -17.22
C GLU A 76 16.77 -9.06 -17.19
N ASP A 77 16.07 -8.95 -18.33
CA ASP A 77 14.80 -8.25 -18.41
C ASP A 77 13.76 -8.86 -17.46
N GLN A 78 13.68 -10.19 -17.40
CA GLN A 78 12.75 -10.87 -16.50
C GLN A 78 13.07 -10.62 -15.02
N TRP A 79 14.35 -10.51 -14.67
CA TRP A 79 14.78 -10.08 -13.34
C TRP A 79 14.38 -8.64 -13.04
N ARG A 80 14.55 -7.72 -14.00
CA ARG A 80 14.11 -6.32 -13.85
C ARG A 80 12.60 -6.22 -13.70
N VAL A 81 11.82 -6.98 -14.47
CA VAL A 81 10.34 -7.07 -14.33
C VAL A 81 9.96 -7.58 -12.95
N THR A 82 10.65 -8.59 -12.44
CA THR A 82 10.44 -9.11 -11.08
C THR A 82 10.68 -8.04 -10.03
N LEU A 83 11.85 -7.38 -10.06
CA LEU A 83 12.22 -6.37 -9.07
C LEU A 83 11.26 -5.17 -9.09
N TRP A 84 10.86 -4.77 -10.29
CA TRP A 84 9.84 -3.74 -10.47
C TRP A 84 8.49 -4.18 -9.91
N THR A 85 8.05 -5.41 -10.21
CA THR A 85 6.81 -5.97 -9.67
C THR A 85 6.83 -6.02 -8.15
N ASN A 86 7.93 -6.48 -7.54
CA ASN A 86 8.08 -6.51 -6.08
C ASN A 86 7.93 -5.12 -5.46
N THR A 87 8.49 -4.10 -6.10
CA THR A 87 8.35 -2.71 -5.63
C THR A 87 6.88 -2.27 -5.64
N MET A 88 6.14 -2.61 -6.70
CA MET A 88 4.71 -2.29 -6.80
C MET A 88 3.86 -3.10 -5.82
N LEU A 89 4.18 -4.38 -5.62
CA LEU A 89 3.51 -5.25 -4.66
C LEU A 89 3.68 -4.75 -3.22
N VAL A 90 4.89 -4.38 -2.81
CA VAL A 90 5.13 -3.84 -1.46
C VAL A 90 4.35 -2.55 -1.22
N ASP A 91 4.31 -1.64 -2.19
CA ASP A 91 3.51 -0.40 -2.11
C ASP A 91 1.99 -0.69 -2.05
N LEU A 92 1.51 -1.72 -2.76
CA LEU A 92 0.13 -2.19 -2.66
C LEU A 92 -0.17 -2.79 -1.30
N PHE A 93 0.70 -3.66 -0.77
CA PHE A 93 0.51 -4.34 0.50
C PHE A 93 0.37 -3.34 1.64
N ASP A 94 1.29 -2.38 1.71
CA ASP A 94 1.23 -1.27 2.66
C ASP A 94 -0.08 -0.49 2.51
N THR A 95 -0.46 -0.11 1.28
CA THR A 95 -1.70 0.65 1.07
C THR A 95 -2.97 -0.14 1.46
N TYR A 96 -3.00 -1.46 1.21
CA TYR A 96 -4.10 -2.32 1.62
C TYR A 96 -4.23 -2.38 3.14
N GLU A 97 -3.14 -2.66 3.85
CA GLU A 97 -3.14 -2.70 5.32
C GLU A 97 -3.62 -1.37 5.91
N GLN A 98 -3.15 -0.27 5.34
CA GLN A 98 -3.51 1.07 5.79
C GLN A 98 -4.95 1.44 5.43
N ARG A 99 -5.52 0.85 4.37
CA ARG A 99 -6.96 0.95 4.08
C ARG A 99 -7.79 0.26 5.14
N GLN A 100 -7.38 -0.94 5.55
CA GLN A 100 -8.03 -1.70 6.62
C GLN A 100 -7.97 -0.95 7.96
N ASN A 101 -6.88 -0.23 8.22
CA ASN A 101 -6.69 0.62 9.40
C ASN A 101 -7.40 2.00 9.29
N GLY A 102 -8.09 2.29 8.18
CA GLY A 102 -8.81 3.56 7.99
C GLY A 102 -7.92 4.78 7.74
N LEU A 103 -6.64 4.56 7.39
CA LEU A 103 -5.65 5.59 7.09
C LEU A 103 -5.54 5.86 5.58
N ALA A 104 -5.71 4.85 4.73
CA ALA A 104 -5.80 5.02 3.28
C ALA A 104 -7.26 5.18 2.82
N THR A 105 -7.48 5.89 1.71
CA THR A 105 -8.79 5.95 1.03
C THR A 105 -8.93 4.81 0.00
N PRO A 106 -10.16 4.42 -0.40
CA PRO A 106 -10.37 3.46 -1.48
C PRO A 106 -9.62 3.84 -2.76
N GLU A 107 -9.68 5.12 -3.15
CA GLU A 107 -9.10 5.60 -4.40
C GLU A 107 -7.57 5.43 -4.43
N GLN A 108 -6.91 5.59 -3.27
CA GLN A 108 -5.47 5.36 -3.13
C GLN A 108 -5.06 3.90 -3.35
N LEU A 109 -5.94 2.96 -2.97
CA LEU A 109 -5.76 1.53 -3.21
C LEU A 109 -6.10 1.16 -4.65
N ASP A 110 -7.25 1.62 -5.14
CA ASP A 110 -7.75 1.35 -6.49
C ASP A 110 -6.76 1.79 -7.57
N MET A 111 -6.16 2.97 -7.39
CA MET A 111 -5.13 3.46 -8.31
C MET A 111 -3.95 2.47 -8.42
N ARG A 112 -3.49 1.88 -7.31
CA ARG A 112 -2.39 0.90 -7.30
C ARG A 112 -2.79 -0.44 -7.92
N VAL A 113 -4.00 -0.90 -7.61
CA VAL A 113 -4.58 -2.09 -8.24
C VAL A 113 -4.66 -1.90 -9.76
N ASN A 114 -5.12 -0.75 -10.22
CA ASN A 114 -5.21 -0.43 -11.65
C ASN A 114 -3.84 -0.40 -12.33
N LEU A 115 -2.81 0.16 -11.70
CA LEU A 115 -1.43 0.13 -12.24
C LEU A 115 -0.92 -1.30 -12.44
N LEU A 116 -1.19 -2.19 -11.49
CA LEU A 116 -0.83 -3.60 -11.60
C LEU A 116 -1.62 -4.33 -12.70
N LYS A 117 -2.90 -3.97 -12.89
CA LYS A 117 -3.78 -4.52 -13.92
C LYS A 117 -3.38 -4.13 -15.36
N LEU A 118 -2.65 -3.02 -15.55
CA LEU A 118 -2.19 -2.53 -16.87
C LEU A 118 -1.08 -3.38 -17.53
N GLY A 119 -1.11 -4.70 -17.31
CA GLY A 119 -0.23 -5.67 -17.99
C GLY A 119 0.92 -6.20 -17.15
N LEU A 120 1.36 -5.47 -16.10
CA LEU A 120 2.48 -5.90 -15.25
C LEU A 120 2.23 -7.29 -14.64
N MET A 121 1.08 -7.47 -13.98
CA MET A 121 0.75 -8.74 -13.30
C MET A 121 0.41 -9.89 -14.26
N GLN A 122 0.27 -9.61 -15.56
CA GLN A 122 0.05 -10.67 -16.55
C GLN A 122 1.34 -11.37 -16.96
N SER A 123 2.50 -10.73 -16.74
CA SER A 123 3.81 -11.29 -17.07
C SER A 123 4.15 -12.54 -16.24
N PRO A 124 4.92 -13.50 -16.80
CA PRO A 124 5.41 -14.66 -16.06
C PRO A 124 6.22 -14.28 -14.81
N GLY A 125 7.09 -13.27 -14.93
CA GLY A 125 7.90 -12.78 -13.82
C GLY A 125 7.06 -12.20 -12.67
N ALA A 126 5.99 -11.47 -12.99
CA ALA A 126 5.10 -10.93 -11.95
C ALA A 126 4.26 -12.01 -11.24
N LYS A 127 3.80 -13.03 -11.98
CA LYS A 127 3.11 -14.19 -11.40
C LYS A 127 4.04 -14.99 -10.49
N ALA A 128 5.31 -15.16 -10.89
CA ALA A 128 6.34 -15.77 -10.07
C ALA A 128 6.68 -14.91 -8.82
N ALA A 129 6.69 -13.59 -8.94
CA ALA A 129 6.86 -12.71 -7.79
C ALA A 129 5.70 -12.88 -6.78
N TRP A 130 4.45 -12.92 -7.27
CA TRP A 130 3.28 -13.13 -6.41
C TRP A 130 3.33 -14.46 -5.65
N SER A 131 3.76 -15.56 -6.28
CA SER A 131 3.83 -16.85 -5.61
C SER A 131 4.81 -16.92 -4.46
N LEU A 132 5.89 -16.12 -4.52
CA LEU A 132 6.84 -15.99 -3.42
C LEU A 132 6.21 -15.22 -2.24
N TRP A 133 5.33 -14.25 -2.50
CA TRP A 133 4.66 -13.46 -1.47
C TRP A 133 3.44 -14.15 -0.87
N LYS A 134 2.66 -14.88 -1.68
CA LYS A 134 1.38 -15.50 -1.30
C LYS A 134 1.44 -16.27 0.05
N PRO A 135 2.46 -17.11 0.34
CA PRO A 135 2.55 -17.83 1.62
C PRO A 135 2.70 -16.94 2.85
N SER A 136 3.20 -15.71 2.69
CA SER A 136 3.40 -14.74 3.78
C SER A 136 2.17 -13.85 4.04
N LYS A 137 1.10 -13.99 3.26
CA LYS A 137 -0.11 -13.16 3.33
C LYS A 137 -1.25 -13.93 3.98
N ASP A 138 -2.14 -13.21 4.65
CA ASP A 138 -3.35 -13.79 5.21
C ASP A 138 -4.35 -14.18 4.10
N ALA A 139 -5.25 -15.11 4.43
CA ALA A 139 -6.19 -15.66 3.46
C ALA A 139 -7.16 -14.60 2.89
N ALA A 140 -7.53 -13.58 3.67
CA ALA A 140 -8.44 -12.53 3.20
C ALA A 140 -7.74 -11.64 2.17
N PHE A 141 -6.49 -11.24 2.44
CA PHE A 141 -5.67 -10.52 1.48
C PHE A 141 -5.46 -11.32 0.20
N VAL A 142 -5.07 -12.60 0.30
CA VAL A 142 -4.83 -13.46 -0.87
C VAL A 142 -6.07 -13.57 -1.74
N HIS A 143 -7.24 -13.83 -1.13
CA HIS A 143 -8.50 -13.94 -1.85
C HIS A 143 -8.87 -12.62 -2.55
N TRP A 144 -8.77 -11.50 -1.83
CA TRP A 144 -9.03 -10.17 -2.40
C TRP A 144 -8.07 -9.87 -3.55
N PHE A 145 -6.77 -10.06 -3.35
CA PHE A 145 -5.74 -9.74 -4.34
C PHE A 145 -5.92 -10.56 -5.62
N GLU A 146 -6.14 -11.87 -5.51
CA GLU A 146 -6.30 -12.73 -6.70
C GLU A 146 -7.62 -12.44 -7.42
N THR A 147 -8.68 -12.13 -6.68
CA THR A 147 -9.95 -11.71 -7.29
C THR A 147 -9.80 -10.39 -8.03
N GLU A 148 -9.16 -9.40 -7.41
CA GLU A 148 -8.94 -8.10 -8.04
C GLU A 148 -8.03 -8.21 -9.25
N ILE A 149 -6.84 -8.79 -9.10
CA ILE A 149 -5.79 -8.76 -10.12
C ILE A 149 -6.03 -9.77 -11.24
N TYR A 150 -6.54 -10.96 -10.92
CA TYR A 150 -6.66 -12.08 -11.86
C TYR A 150 -8.11 -12.48 -12.18
N GLY A 151 -9.10 -11.90 -11.50
CA GLY A 151 -10.51 -12.29 -11.66
C GLY A 151 -10.87 -13.59 -10.94
N GLY A 152 -9.99 -14.12 -10.08
CA GLY A 152 -10.23 -15.34 -9.30
C GLY A 152 -8.93 -16.04 -8.87
N PRO A 153 -9.05 -17.17 -8.15
CA PRO A 153 -7.90 -17.93 -7.69
C PRO A 153 -7.03 -18.42 -8.84
N ILE A 154 -5.71 -18.29 -8.70
CA ILE A 154 -4.75 -18.80 -9.69
C ILE A 154 -4.17 -20.15 -9.27
N ALA A 155 -3.86 -21.00 -10.26
CA ALA A 155 -3.24 -22.30 -10.03
C ALA A 155 -1.79 -22.15 -9.52
N ASP A 156 -1.36 -23.08 -8.66
CA ASP A 156 -0.05 -23.04 -8.01
C ASP A 156 1.07 -23.64 -8.87
N ASP A 157 1.11 -23.32 -10.17
CA ASP A 157 2.21 -23.70 -11.09
C ASP A 157 3.43 -22.75 -11.00
N SER A 158 3.39 -21.90 -9.97
CA SER A 158 4.11 -20.65 -9.89
C SER A 158 5.47 -20.78 -9.19
N LEU A 159 5.64 -21.84 -8.39
CA LEU A 159 6.92 -22.21 -7.78
C LEU A 159 7.88 -22.81 -8.81
N ASP A 160 7.35 -23.65 -9.72
CA ASP A 160 8.13 -24.24 -10.81
C ASP A 160 8.58 -23.15 -11.80
N ARG A 161 7.73 -22.16 -12.08
CA ARG A 161 8.09 -20.96 -12.85
C ARG A 161 9.14 -20.11 -12.14
N ALA A 162 9.01 -19.84 -10.85
CA ALA A 162 10.03 -19.09 -10.11
C ALA A 162 11.40 -19.79 -10.15
N ALA A 163 11.41 -21.12 -10.07
CA ALA A 163 12.63 -21.92 -10.22
C ALA A 163 13.21 -21.84 -11.65
N SER A 164 12.37 -21.94 -12.70
CA SER A 164 12.84 -21.85 -14.09
C SER A 164 13.43 -20.49 -14.45
N LEU A 165 13.01 -19.44 -13.75
CA LEU A 165 13.52 -18.08 -13.91
C LEU A 165 14.77 -17.79 -13.06
N ASN A 166 15.33 -18.79 -12.39
CA ASN A 166 16.43 -18.67 -11.41
C ASN A 166 16.11 -17.72 -10.23
N MET A 167 14.84 -17.41 -10.00
CA MET A 167 14.39 -16.46 -8.96
C MET A 167 14.45 -17.07 -7.55
N ARG A 168 14.53 -18.40 -7.48
CA ARG A 168 14.77 -19.18 -6.27
C ARG A 168 16.06 -19.98 -6.46
N ARG A 169 17.05 -19.77 -5.60
CA ARG A 169 18.26 -20.61 -5.53
C ARG A 169 17.98 -21.77 -4.58
N ASN A 170 18.28 -22.99 -5.03
CA ASN A 170 18.21 -24.21 -4.19
C ASN A 170 19.25 -24.17 -3.07
#